data_AF-A0A372ITI6-F1
#
_entry.id   AF-A0A372ITI6-F1
#
_cell.length_a   1.000
_cell.length_b   1.000
_cell.length_c   1.000
_cell.angle_alpha   90.00
_cell.angle_beta   90.00
_cell.angle_gamma   90.00
#
_symmetry.space_group_name_H-M   'P 1'
#
loop_
_entity.id
_entity.type
_entity.pdbx_description
1 polymer ?
#
loop_
_entity_poly.entity_id
_entity_poly.type
_entity_poly.pdbx_seq_one_letter_code
_entity_poly.pdbx_strand_id
1 'polypeptide(L)' 'MNALTTDWTARSFDVPLGFLGSGSYLAQIYEDAKDAATEPTHVTIRSRTVTASQTLHIQLAPGGGCAIRFIPAKKR' A
#
# COMPACT_ATOMS: atom_id res chain seq x y z
N MET A 1 -6.58 21.75 -25.64
CA MET A 1 -5.96 21.54 -24.32
C MET A 1 -7.07 21.14 -23.38
N ASN A 2 -7.25 19.83 -23.13
CA ASN A 2 -8.31 19.35 -22.24
C ASN A 2 -7.65 19.06 -20.88
N ALA A 3 -8.08 19.78 -19.85
CA ALA A 3 -7.59 19.64 -18.49
C ALA A 3 -7.95 18.24 -17.93
N LEU A 4 -6.95 17.54 -17.39
CA LEU A 4 -7.10 16.26 -16.70
C LEU A 4 -7.65 16.52 -15.29
N THR A 5 -8.98 16.63 -15.19
CA THR A 5 -9.67 16.85 -13.91
C THR A 5 -9.79 15.52 -13.14
N THR A 6 -8.93 15.36 -12.14
CA THR A 6 -9.09 14.55 -10.93
C THR A 6 -9.57 13.11 -11.14
N ASP A 7 -8.64 12.15 -11.19
CA ASP A 7 -8.96 10.72 -11.18
C ASP A 7 -9.55 10.30 -9.82
N TRP A 8 -10.86 10.53 -9.63
CA TRP A 8 -11.67 10.04 -8.51
C TRP A 8 -12.02 8.53 -8.63
N THR A 9 -11.25 7.79 -9.42
CA THR A 9 -11.48 6.37 -9.66
C THR A 9 -10.63 5.56 -8.67
N ALA A 10 -11.26 4.74 -7.84
CA ALA A 10 -10.54 3.80 -6.99
C ALA A 10 -9.62 2.93 -7.86
N ARG A 11 -8.33 2.88 -7.53
CA ARG A 11 -7.34 2.12 -8.30
C ARG A 11 -6.94 0.89 -7.52
N SER A 12 -6.97 -0.26 -8.19
CA SER A 12 -6.44 -1.51 -7.66
C SER A 12 -5.18 -1.88 -8.42
N PHE A 13 -4.12 -2.24 -7.71
CA PHE A 13 -2.86 -2.65 -8.31
C PHE A 13 -2.33 -3.92 -7.65
N ASP A 14 -1.75 -4.76 -8.49
CA ASP A 14 -1.04 -5.95 -8.08
C ASP A 14 0.46 -5.67 -8.11
N VAL A 15 1.12 -5.83 -6.97
CA VAL A 15 2.56 -5.61 -6.83
C VAL A 15 3.24 -6.97 -6.62
N PRO A 16 3.86 -7.55 -7.65
CA PRO A 16 4.68 -8.75 -7.48
C PRO A 16 5.84 -8.45 -6.54
N LEU A 17 6.01 -9.25 -5.50
CA LEU A 17 7.05 -9.02 -4.48
C LEU A 17 8.38 -9.69 -4.84
N GLY A 18 8.59 -10.09 -6.09
CA GLY A 18 9.80 -10.77 -6.56
C GLY A 18 11.08 -9.95 -6.44
N PHE A 19 10.97 -8.63 -6.22
CA PHE A 19 12.11 -7.76 -5.92
C PHE A 19 12.63 -7.94 -4.48
N LEU A 20 11.84 -8.57 -3.59
CA LEU A 20 12.30 -8.88 -2.24
C LEU A 20 13.35 -10.00 -2.29
N GLY A 21 14.36 -9.92 -1.44
CA GLY A 21 15.31 -11.00 -1.26
C GLY A 21 14.66 -12.25 -0.65
N SER A 22 15.45 -13.30 -0.44
CA SER A 22 14.96 -14.50 0.25
C SER A 22 14.55 -14.20 1.70
N GLY A 23 13.59 -14.98 2.22
CA GLY A 23 13.09 -14.84 3.59
C GLY A 23 11.69 -14.23 3.68
N SER A 24 11.32 -13.90 4.91
CA SER A 24 10.03 -13.27 5.23
C SER A 24 10.24 -11.79 5.55
N TYR A 25 9.28 -10.98 5.13
CA TYR A 25 9.27 -9.54 5.35
C TYR A 25 7.95 -9.16 6.01
N LEU A 26 7.99 -8.25 6.97
CA LEU A 26 6.81 -7.55 7.45
C LEU A 26 6.51 -6.41 6.48
N ALA A 27 5.44 -6.53 5.70
CA ALA A 27 4.89 -5.44 4.92
C ALA A 27 3.98 -4.59 5.81
N GLN A 28 4.41 -3.37 6.12
CA GLN A 28 3.61 -2.32 6.74
C GLN A 28 3.03 -1.44 5.65
N ILE A 29 1.72 -1.44 5.54
CA ILE A 29 0.95 -0.71 4.52
C ILE A 29 0.28 0.46 5.23
N TYR A 30 0.57 1.66 4.74
CA TYR A 30 0.01 2.93 5.21
C TYR A 30 -0.93 3.41 4.11
N GLU A 31 -2.23 3.51 4.43
CA GLU A 31 -3.28 3.93 3.50
C GLU A 31 -3.96 5.19 4.05
N ASP A 32 -4.18 6.18 3.18
CA ASP A 32 -5.03 7.32 3.54
C ASP A 32 -6.44 6.82 3.84
N ALA A 33 -6.99 7.15 5.01
CA ALA A 33 -8.38 6.82 5.29
C ALA A 33 -9.31 7.58 4.35
N LYS A 34 -10.48 7.00 4.05
CA LYS A 34 -11.54 7.66 3.27
C LYS A 34 -11.97 9.01 3.87
N ASP A 35 -11.77 9.19 5.17
CA ASP A 35 -12.13 10.41 5.91
C ASP A 35 -10.97 11.40 6.07
N ALA A 36 -9.85 11.20 5.35
CA ALA A 36 -8.69 12.10 5.39
C ALA A 36 -9.02 13.55 4.98
N ALA A 37 -10.15 13.77 4.30
CA ALA A 37 -10.66 15.11 4.00
C ALA A 37 -11.23 15.84 5.24
N THR A 38 -11.66 15.11 6.27
CA THR A 38 -12.25 15.62 7.51
C THR A 38 -11.32 15.50 8.72
N GLU A 39 -10.50 14.44 8.78
CA GLU A 39 -9.53 14.20 9.86
C GLU A 39 -8.17 13.74 9.28
N PRO A 40 -7.20 14.64 9.12
CA PRO A 40 -5.92 14.37 8.46
C PRO A 40 -5.02 13.35 9.19
N THR A 41 -5.40 12.88 10.37
CA THR A 41 -4.62 11.95 11.21
C THR A 41 -5.05 10.49 11.08
N HIS A 42 -6.14 10.19 10.36
CA HIS A 42 -6.59 8.82 10.16
C HIS A 42 -5.80 8.15 9.03
N VAL A 43 -4.70 7.50 9.41
CA VAL A 43 -3.94 6.58 8.54
C VAL A 43 -4.29 5.16 8.96
N THR A 44 -4.79 4.35 8.02
CA THR A 44 -4.97 2.93 8.28
C THR A 44 -3.62 2.25 8.11
N ILE A 45 -3.06 1.73 9.22
CA ILE A 45 -1.80 0.97 9.19
C ILE A 45 -2.15 -0.51 9.30
N ARG A 46 -1.81 -1.28 8.27
CA ARG A 46 -1.95 -2.74 8.27
C ARG A 46 -0.58 -3.38 8.15
N SER A 47 -0.36 -4.46 8.90
CA SER A 47 0.89 -5.22 8.84
C SER A 47 0.61 -6.66 8.47
N ARG A 48 1.37 -7.21 7.51
CA ARG A 48 1.29 -8.62 7.14
C ARG A 48 2.67 -9.18 6.80
N THR A 49 2.91 -10.42 7.19
CA THR A 49 4.11 -11.15 6.77
C THR A 49 3.95 -11.62 5.32
N VAL A 50 4.93 -11.29 4.48
CA VAL A 50 4.98 -11.62 3.06
C VAL A 50 6.33 -12.23 2.68
N THR A 51 6.39 -12.85 1.51
CA THR A 51 7.61 -13.42 0.91
C THR A 51 7.73 -12.96 -0.53
N ALA A 52 8.93 -13.12 -1.13
CA ALA A 52 9.18 -12.75 -2.52
C ALA A 52 8.32 -13.51 -3.56
N SER A 53 7.74 -14.65 -3.16
CA SER A 53 6.86 -15.47 -4.01
C SER A 53 5.41 -14.99 -4.05
N GLN A 54 5.06 -13.94 -3.32
CA GLN A 54 3.69 -13.43 -3.21
C GLN A 54 3.48 -12.20 -4.09
N THR A 55 2.23 -11.95 -4.43
CA THR A 55 1.76 -10.69 -5.03
C THR A 55 0.92 -9.97 -4.00
N LEU A 56 1.21 -8.69 -3.77
CA LEU A 56 0.43 -7.87 -2.86
C LEU A 56 -0.65 -7.13 -3.65
N HIS A 57 -1.90 -7.35 -3.26
CA HIS A 57 -3.06 -6.66 -3.81
C HIS A 57 -3.32 -5.39 -2.99
N ILE A 58 -3.31 -4.22 -3.64
CA ILE A 58 -3.51 -2.92 -3.00
C ILE A 58 -4.76 -2.28 -3.59
N GLN A 59 -5.62 -1.74 -2.72
CA GLN A 59 -6.80 -0.99 -3.10
C GLN A 59 -6.68 0.45 -2.60
N LEU A 60 -6.52 1.40 -3.52
CA LEU A 60 -6.47 2.82 -3.20
C LEU A 60 -7.87 3.43 -3.23
N ALA A 61 -8.15 4.25 -2.21
CA ALA A 61 -9.30 5.14 -2.23
C ALA A 61 -9.14 6.21 -3.34
N PRO A 62 -10.23 6.74 -3.90
CA PRO A 62 -10.21 7.86 -4.84
C PRO A 62 -9.35 9.02 -4.35
N GLY A 63 -8.38 9.46 -5.14
CA GLY A 63 -7.48 10.58 -4.80
C GLY A 63 -6.50 10.32 -3.66
N GLY A 64 -6.46 9.10 -3.08
CA GLY A 64 -5.55 8.74 -1.99
C GLY A 64 -4.26 8.06 -2.47
N GLY A 65 -3.30 7.95 -1.57
CA GLY A 65 -2.06 7.21 -1.78
C GLY A 65 -1.92 5.98 -0.86
N CYS A 66 -0.92 5.16 -1.15
CA CYS A 66 -0.41 4.20 -0.18
C CYS A 66 1.12 4.26 -0.12
N ALA A 67 1.68 4.02 1.07
CA ALA A 67 3.08 3.72 1.24
C ALA A 67 3.24 2.32 1.83
N ILE A 68 4.23 1.56 1.35
CA ILE A 68 4.51 0.23 1.88
C ILE A 68 5.98 0.16 2.31
N ARG A 69 6.18 -0.25 3.56
CA ARG A 69 7.50 -0.51 4.14
C ARG A 69 7.69 -2.01 4.31
N PHE A 70 8.73 -2.57 3.69
CA PHE A 70 9.12 -3.96 3.89
C PHE A 70 10.27 -4.04 4.89
N ILE A 71 10.05 -4.72 6.01
CA ILE A 71 11.05 -4.92 7.07
C ILE A 71 11.42 -6.40 7.10
N PRO A 72 12.69 -6.79 6.93
CA PRO A 72 13.08 -8.20 7.07
C PRO A 72 12.64 -8.75 8.44
N ALA A 73 11.89 -9.85 8.43
CA ALA A 73 11.57 -10.56 9.66
C ALA A 73 12.87 -11.21 10.15
N LYS A 74 13.48 -10.63 11.19
CA LYS A 74 14.72 -11.12 11.76
C LYS A 74 14.52 -12.60 12.14
N LYS A 75 15.23 -13.51 11.46
CA LYS A 75 15.33 -14.89 11.93
C LYS A 75 16.03 -14.83 13.30
N ARG A 76 15.35 -15.30 14.34
CA ARG A 76 16.00 -15.63 15.61
C ARG A 76 16.97 -16.77 15.42
#